data_AF-A0A520EZH2-F1
#
_entry.id   AF-A0A520EZH2-F1
#
_cell.length_a   1.000
_cell.length_b   1.000
_cell.length_c   1.000
_cell.angle_alpha   90.00
_cell.angle_beta   90.00
_cell.angle_gamma   90.00
#
_symmetry.space_group_name_H-M   'P 1'
#
loop_
_entity.id
_entity.type
_entity.pdbx_description
1 polymer ?
#
loop_
_entity_poly.entity_id
_entity_poly.type
_entity_poly.pdbx_seq_one_letter_code
_entity_poly.pdbx_strand_id
1 'polypeptide(L)' 'MQRVPADAFARLDTARLLRIDDPRRAAFDFALLVEAEISERTFHGAVALGDDEVSAIVTDGVEAFLDGYRSRGT' A
#
# COMPACT_ATOMS: atom_id res chain seq x y z
N MET A 1 1.96 -9.95 9.18
CA MET A 1 0.97 -9.35 8.26
C MET A 1 0.04 -8.41 9.03
N GLN A 2 0.43 -7.15 9.17
CA GLN A 2 -0.47 -6.12 9.70
C GLN A 2 -1.39 -5.72 8.54
N ARG A 3 -2.71 -5.96 8.64
CA ARG A 3 -3.64 -5.64 7.55
C ARG A 3 -4.13 -4.21 7.69
N VAL A 4 -4.03 -3.42 6.63
CA VAL A 4 -4.72 -2.14 6.56
C VAL A 4 -6.23 -2.41 6.53
N PRO A 5 -7.03 -1.78 7.40
CA PRO A 5 -8.47 -2.02 7.45
C PRO A 5 -9.14 -1.49 6.18
N ALA A 6 -9.97 -2.32 5.54
CA ALA A 6 -10.74 -1.95 4.35
C ALA A 6 -11.61 -0.70 4.56
N ASP A 7 -12.06 -0.46 5.80
CA ASP A 7 -12.83 0.73 6.19
C ASP A 7 -12.08 2.04 5.93
N ALA A 8 -10.74 2.05 6.00
CA ALA A 8 -9.95 3.23 5.69
C ALA A 8 -10.07 3.61 4.21
N PHE A 9 -10.00 2.62 3.31
CA PHE A 9 -10.13 2.84 1.88
C PHE A 9 -11.56 3.23 1.48
N ALA A 10 -12.58 2.63 2.11
CA ALA A 10 -13.97 3.05 1.89
C ALA A 10 -14.20 4.54 2.24
N ARG A 11 -13.54 5.03 3.30
CA ARG A 11 -13.61 6.46 3.68
C ARG A 11 -12.91 7.37 2.66
N LEU A 12 -11.77 6.94 2.11
CA LEU A 12 -11.04 7.69 1.08
C LEU A 12 -11.84 7.79 -0.23
N ASP A 13 -12.56 6.73 -0.60
CA ASP A 13 -13.47 6.73 -1.75
C ASP A 13 -14.70 7.62 -1.52
N THR A 14 -15.32 7.50 -0.34
CA THR A 14 -16.45 8.37 0.04
C THR A 14 -16.07 9.86 0.00
N ALA A 15 -14.83 10.18 0.39
CA ALA A 15 -14.26 11.51 0.33
C ALA A 15 -13.78 11.93 -1.08
N ARG A 16 -13.88 11.04 -2.08
CA ARG A 16 -13.39 11.22 -3.46
C ARG A 16 -11.89 11.53 -3.58
N LEU A 17 -11.12 11.17 -2.56
CA LEU A 17 -9.67 11.33 -2.55
C LEU A 17 -9.00 10.25 -3.40
N LEU A 18 -9.59 9.05 -3.43
CA LEU A 18 -9.21 7.93 -4.29
C LEU A 18 -10.48 7.39 -4.96
N ARG A 19 -10.33 6.66 -6.06
CA ARG A 19 -11.42 5.93 -6.72
C ARG A 19 -11.26 4.45 -6.42
N ILE A 20 -12.07 3.92 -5.51
CA ILE A 20 -11.94 2.54 -5.01
C ILE A 20 -13.27 1.79 -5.15
N ASP A 21 -13.35 0.92 -6.15
CA ASP A 21 -14.55 0.10 -6.40
C ASP A 21 -14.73 -1.03 -5.38
N ASP A 22 -13.62 -1.64 -4.93
CA ASP A 22 -13.60 -2.68 -3.89
C ASP A 22 -12.56 -2.33 -2.82
N PRO A 23 -13.00 -1.83 -1.64
CA PRO A 23 -12.10 -1.47 -0.54
C PRO A 23 -11.27 -2.63 0.01
N ARG A 24 -11.78 -3.86 -0.06
CA ARG A 24 -11.01 -5.04 0.37
C ARG A 24 -9.92 -5.36 -0.63
N ARG A 25 -10.21 -5.23 -1.92
CA ARG A 25 -9.21 -5.40 -2.96
C ARG A 25 -8.11 -4.34 -2.86
N ALA A 26 -8.49 -3.07 -2.66
CA ALA A 26 -7.53 -1.99 -2.44
C ALA A 26 -6.63 -2.23 -1.21
N ALA A 27 -7.20 -2.73 -0.11
CA ALA A 27 -6.39 -3.09 1.06
C ALA A 27 -5.37 -4.21 0.79
N PHE A 28 -5.74 -5.17 -0.05
CA PHE A 28 -4.85 -6.25 -0.46
C PHE A 28 -3.74 -5.73 -1.37
N ASP A 29 -4.09 -4.93 -2.40
CA ASP A 29 -3.14 -4.37 -3.35
C ASP A 29 -2.16 -3.41 -2.63
N PHE A 30 -2.65 -2.60 -1.68
CA PHE A 30 -1.81 -1.75 -0.82
C PHE A 30 -0.78 -2.57 -0.04
N ALA A 31 -1.22 -3.64 0.65
CA ALA A 31 -0.33 -4.49 1.45
C ALA A 31 0.77 -5.12 0.59
N LEU A 32 0.43 -5.56 -0.63
CA LEU A 32 1.43 -6.09 -1.57
C LEU A 32 2.46 -5.04 -1.96
N LEU A 33 2.02 -3.83 -2.33
CA LEU A 33 2.93 -2.78 -2.80
C LEU A 33 3.88 -2.29 -1.72
N VAL A 34 3.47 -2.26 -0.45
CA VAL A 34 4.32 -1.76 0.65
C VAL A 34 5.15 -2.83 1.35
N GLU A 35 4.77 -4.12 1.27
CA GLU A 35 5.40 -5.21 2.05
C GLU A 35 6.19 -6.22 1.19
N ALA A 36 5.82 -6.42 -0.08
CA ALA A 36 6.34 -7.55 -0.86
C ALA A 36 7.86 -7.48 -1.06
N GLU A 37 8.41 -6.32 -1.43
CA GLU A 37 9.86 -6.20 -1.62
C GLU A 37 10.62 -6.36 -0.29
N ILE A 38 10.12 -5.80 0.81
CA ILE A 38 10.73 -5.99 2.13
C ILE A 38 10.74 -7.48 2.49
N SER A 39 9.63 -8.17 2.27
CA SER A 39 9.51 -9.60 2.52
C SER A 39 10.54 -10.41 1.73
N GLU A 40 10.73 -10.10 0.44
CA GLU A 40 11.74 -10.77 -0.41
C GLU A 40 13.17 -10.45 0.03
N ARG A 41 13.50 -9.17 0.22
CA ARG A 41 14.86 -8.73 0.56
C ARG A 41 15.32 -9.15 1.96
N THR A 42 14.37 -9.30 2.88
CA THR A 42 14.64 -9.83 4.22
C THR A 42 14.64 -11.36 4.27
N PHE A 43 14.43 -12.06 3.15
CA PHE A 43 14.20 -13.51 3.13
C PHE A 43 13.11 -13.92 4.13
N HIS A 44 11.98 -13.23 4.06
CA HIS A 44 10.85 -13.36 4.97
C HIS A 44 11.22 -13.17 6.45
N GLY A 45 12.14 -12.23 6.72
CA GLY A 45 12.60 -11.87 8.06
C GLY A 45 13.85 -12.60 8.55
N ALA A 46 14.50 -13.43 7.74
CA ALA A 46 15.77 -14.08 8.09
C ALA A 46 16.96 -13.10 8.09
N VAL A 47 16.86 -11.97 7.38
CA VAL A 47 17.89 -10.92 7.32
C VAL A 47 17.26 -9.56 7.63
N ALA A 48 17.97 -8.74 8.39
CA ALA A 48 17.54 -7.38 8.69
C ALA A 48 17.76 -6.45 7.48
N LEU A 49 16.83 -5.53 7.27
CA LEU A 49 16.95 -4.43 6.32
C LEU A 49 17.06 -3.11 7.11
N GLY A 50 17.84 -2.14 6.62
CA GLY A 50 17.98 -0.87 7.31
C GLY A 50 16.68 -0.05 7.30
N ASP A 51 16.45 0.75 8.34
CA ASP A 51 15.23 1.56 8.46
C ASP A 51 15.05 2.54 7.29
N ASP A 52 16.15 3.13 6.79
CA ASP A 52 16.12 4.03 5.63
C ASP A 52 15.71 3.28 4.35
N GLU A 53 16.17 2.04 4.18
CA GLU A 53 15.81 1.20 3.04
C GLU A 53 14.35 0.76 3.12
N VAL A 54 13.88 0.36 4.30
CA VAL A 54 12.46 0.06 4.57
C VAL A 54 11.60 1.29 4.24
N SER A 55 12.01 2.47 4.68
CA SER A 55 11.29 3.73 4.44
C SER A 55 11.18 4.05 2.95
N ALA A 56 12.26 3.88 2.19
CA ALA A 56 12.26 4.08 0.75
C ALA A 56 11.28 3.14 0.05
N ILE A 57 11.34 1.84 0.35
CA ILE A 57 10.45 0.83 -0.25
C ILE A 57 8.98 1.11 0.08
N VAL A 58 8.67 1.44 1.33
CA VAL A 58 7.30 1.77 1.74
C VAL A 58 6.83 3.02 1.02
N THR A 59 7.68 4.04 0.87
CA THR A 59 7.34 5.27 0.16
C THR A 59 6.99 4.99 -1.30
N ASP A 60 7.84 4.24 -2.02
CA ASP A 60 7.61 3.88 -3.42
C ASP A 60 6.31 3.05 -3.58
N GLY A 61 6.05 2.11 -2.67
CA GLY A 61 4.82 1.32 -2.67
C GLY A 61 3.56 2.16 -2.45
N VAL A 62 3.63 3.15 -1.54
CA VAL A 62 2.52 4.10 -1.30
C VAL A 62 2.30 4.99 -2.53
N GLU A 63 3.35 5.53 -3.14
CA GLU A 63 3.25 6.36 -4.35
C GLU A 63 2.60 5.58 -5.50
N ALA A 64 3.07 4.36 -5.77
CA ALA A 64 2.48 3.49 -6.78
C ALA A 64 1.00 3.19 -6.52
N PHE A 65 0.62 2.97 -5.26
CA PHE A 65 -0.78 2.77 -4.88
C PHE A 65 -1.62 4.02 -5.15
N LEU A 66 -1.16 5.20 -4.71
CA LEU A 66 -1.87 6.46 -4.90
C LEU A 66 -2.06 6.78 -6.39
N ASP A 67 -1.04 6.53 -7.21
CA ASP A 67 -1.12 6.73 -8.66
C ASP A 67 -2.09 5.76 -9.33
N GLY A 68 -2.13 4.49 -8.88
CA GLY A 68 -3.07 3.49 -9.39
C GLY A 68 -4.52 3.78 -9.06
N TYR A 69 -4.80 4.32 -7.86
CA TYR A 69 -6.14 4.62 -7.37
C TYR A 69 -6.56 6.09 -7.49
N ARG A 70 -5.71 6.93 -8.08
CA ARG A 70 -5.99 8.34 -8.34
C ARG A 70 -7.37 8.51 -8.97
N SER A 71 -8.17 9.43 -8.42
CA SER A 71 -9.34 9.92 -9.15
C SER A 71 -8.85 10.72 -10.36
N ARG A 72 -9.20 10.30 -11.58
CA ARG A 72 -9.06 11.21 -12.74
C ARG A 72 -10.06 12.31 -12.51
N GLY A 73 -9.57 13.53 -12.28
CA GLY A 73 -10.42 14.72 -12.21
C GLY A 73 -11.37 14.73 -13.40
N THR A 74 -12.67 14.77 -13.09
CA THR A 74 -13.76 15.06 -14.03
C THR A 74 -13.75 16.53 -14.40
#